data_AF-A0A7H1C2I4-F1
#
_entry.id   AF-A0A7H1C2I4-F1
#
_cell.length_a   1.000
_cell.length_b   1.000
_cell.length_c   1.000
_cell.angle_alpha   90.00
_cell.angle_beta   90.00
_cell.angle_gamma   90.00
#
_symmetry.space_group_name_H-M   'P 1'
#
loop_
_entity.id
_entity.type
_entity.pdbx_description
1 polymer ?
#
loop_
_entity_poly.entity_id
_entity_poly.type
_entity_poly.pdbx_seq_one_letter_code
_entity_poly.pdbx_strand_id
1 'polypeptide(L)'
;MKKELIKNVIKPFFKKNGFSNKGINFYKDVEHFHLKVWLQSQRYYKEEGKEKFRLNFEAYIPEFNEKVWERSFAENFIGEEDGGWVVLTSSTYYADISDWLNQKLKEKLADIIERMQVNNLLLSFEDSSFFDERYPFLLKKYQPKKYPMWLEAAKQELENLRLQIKALASQQEEQYKREKSLDRDLKLTGINMQLVKLEWREERTEKVINFMENLILA
;
A
#
# COMPACT_ATOMS: atom_id res chain seq x y z
N MET A 1 5.81 12.26 30.06
CA MET A 1 4.84 12.34 28.95
C MET A 1 4.85 11.10 28.06
N LYS A 2 5.78 10.92 27.11
CA LYS A 2 5.74 9.76 26.18
C LYS A 2 5.61 8.37 26.83
N LYS A 3 6.42 8.06 27.87
CA LYS A 3 6.37 6.73 28.52
C LYS A 3 4.99 6.44 29.14
N GLU A 4 4.37 7.44 29.74
CA GLU A 4 3.05 7.33 30.35
C GLU A 4 1.95 7.24 29.31
N LEU A 5 2.01 8.05 28.24
CA LEU A 5 1.10 7.94 27.10
C LEU A 5 1.10 6.52 26.51
N ILE A 6 2.30 5.96 26.29
CA ILE A 6 2.44 4.60 25.77
C ILE A 6 1.84 3.59 26.73
N LYS A 7 2.14 3.70 28.04
CA LYS A 7 1.72 2.72 29.05
C LYS A 7 0.21 2.78 29.32
N ASN A 8 -0.36 3.98 29.40
CA ASN A 8 -1.70 4.22 29.93
C ASN A 8 -2.76 4.42 28.85
N VAL A 9 -2.37 4.77 27.62
CA VAL A 9 -3.32 5.07 26.53
C VAL A 9 -3.11 4.14 25.35
N ILE A 10 -1.91 4.15 24.76
CA ILE A 10 -1.65 3.44 23.49
C ILE A 10 -1.66 1.93 23.68
N LYS A 11 -0.93 1.39 24.66
CA LYS A 11 -0.91 -0.06 24.93
C LYS A 11 -2.30 -0.62 25.26
N PRO A 12 -3.09 0.00 26.17
CA PRO A 12 -4.45 -0.45 26.44
C PRO A 12 -5.35 -0.45 25.21
N PHE A 13 -5.27 0.58 24.36
CA PHE A 13 -6.03 0.64 23.11
C PHE A 13 -5.72 -0.56 22.20
N PHE A 14 -4.45 -0.81 21.89
CA PHE A 14 -4.08 -1.92 20.99
C PHE A 14 -4.40 -3.29 21.59
N LYS A 15 -4.20 -3.47 22.91
CA LYS A 15 -4.57 -4.70 23.62
C LYS A 15 -6.08 -4.96 23.54
N LYS A 16 -6.92 -3.94 23.75
CA LYS A 16 -8.39 -4.05 23.63
C LYS A 16 -8.84 -4.42 22.22
N ASN A 17 -8.08 -4.03 21.20
CA ASN A 17 -8.37 -4.31 19.79
C ASN A 17 -7.68 -5.59 19.25
N GLY A 18 -7.17 -6.44 20.15
CA GLY A 18 -6.64 -7.76 19.81
C GLY A 18 -5.23 -7.76 19.22
N PHE A 19 -4.44 -6.72 19.46
CA PHE A 19 -3.02 -6.72 19.11
C PHE A 19 -2.18 -7.28 20.26
N SER A 20 -1.21 -8.12 19.93
CA SER A 20 -0.07 -8.42 20.81
C SER A 20 0.96 -7.29 20.72
N ASN A 21 1.93 -7.22 21.64
CA ASN A 21 2.93 -6.16 21.60
C ASN A 21 4.33 -6.64 22.03
N LYS A 22 5.36 -6.12 21.36
CA LYS A 22 6.78 -6.27 21.73
C LYS A 22 7.42 -4.88 21.76
N GLY A 23 7.69 -4.37 22.96
CA GLY A 23 8.18 -3.00 23.14
C GLY A 23 7.13 -1.95 22.73
N ILE A 24 7.43 -1.20 21.67
CA ILE A 24 6.56 -0.15 21.07
C ILE A 24 5.92 -0.59 19.74
N ASN A 25 6.10 -1.86 19.39
CA ASN A 25 5.50 -2.48 18.20
C ASN A 25 4.30 -3.33 18.64
N PHE A 26 3.23 -3.25 17.87
CA PHE A 26 1.96 -3.94 18.07
C PHE A 26 1.71 -4.81 16.86
N TYR A 27 1.31 -6.06 17.08
CA TYR A 27 1.16 -7.06 16.04
C TYR A 27 -0.23 -7.69 16.09
N LYS A 28 -0.82 -7.91 14.93
CA LYS A 28 -2.08 -8.62 14.79
C LYS A 28 -2.08 -9.44 13.51
N ASP A 29 -2.42 -10.71 13.64
CA ASP A 29 -2.56 -11.59 12.49
C ASP A 29 -3.99 -11.45 11.95
N VAL A 30 -4.09 -11.30 10.63
CA VAL A 30 -5.34 -11.14 9.90
C VAL A 30 -5.25 -12.03 8.68
N GLU A 31 -5.81 -13.23 8.80
CA GLU A 31 -5.77 -14.27 7.75
C GLU A 31 -4.34 -14.54 7.24
N HIS A 32 -3.97 -14.10 6.03
CA HIS A 32 -2.60 -14.28 5.47
C HIS A 32 -1.66 -13.11 5.76
N PHE A 33 -2.13 -12.08 6.47
CA PHE A 33 -1.41 -10.86 6.73
C PHE A 33 -0.98 -10.76 8.19
N HIS A 34 0.27 -10.36 8.41
CA HIS A 34 0.73 -9.85 9.69
C HIS A 34 0.69 -8.33 9.65
N LEU A 35 -0.17 -7.75 10.48
CA LEU A 35 -0.21 -6.32 10.71
C LEU A 35 0.78 -5.95 11.78
N LYS A 36 1.57 -4.92 11.50
CA LYS A 36 2.49 -4.31 12.44
C LYS A 36 2.18 -2.82 12.55
N VAL A 37 1.88 -2.37 13.75
CA VAL A 37 1.76 -0.96 14.07
C VAL A 37 2.89 -0.57 15.00
N TRP A 38 3.62 0.49 14.72
CA TRP A 38 4.69 0.95 15.61
C TRP A 38 4.62 2.44 15.86
N LEU A 39 5.04 2.80 17.07
CA LEU A 39 5.18 4.20 17.43
C LEU A 39 6.56 4.72 17.01
N GLN A 40 6.56 5.78 16.23
CA GLN A 40 7.76 6.57 15.98
C GLN A 40 7.66 7.88 16.76
N SER A 41 8.78 8.34 17.29
CA SER A 41 8.83 9.58 18.06
C SER A 41 10.02 10.43 17.65
N GLN A 42 9.85 11.74 17.73
CA GLN A 42 10.91 12.71 17.53
C GLN A 42 10.95 13.67 18.72
N ARG A 43 12.14 13.85 19.30
CA ARG A 43 12.38 14.91 20.29
C ARG A 43 12.83 16.16 19.54
N TYR A 44 12.13 17.26 19.72
CA TYR A 44 12.59 18.56 19.23
C TYR A 44 13.57 19.12 20.25
N TYR A 45 14.86 19.07 19.94
CA TYR A 45 15.90 19.67 20.80
C TYR A 45 15.81 21.21 20.88
N LYS A 46 14.96 21.85 20.07
CA LYS A 46 14.80 23.31 20.01
C LYS A 46 13.66 23.86 20.88
N GLU A 47 12.72 23.03 21.33
CA GLU A 47 11.57 23.48 22.13
C GLU A 47 11.41 22.56 23.35
N GLU A 48 11.84 23.07 24.50
CA GLU A 48 11.76 22.35 25.77
C GLU A 48 10.28 22.05 26.12
N GLY A 49 9.98 20.80 26.44
CA GLY A 49 8.62 20.39 26.80
C GLY A 49 7.69 20.03 25.63
N LYS A 50 8.18 19.95 24.38
CA LYS A 50 7.41 19.39 23.25
C LYS A 50 8.01 18.06 22.74
N GLU A 51 7.16 17.03 22.61
CA GLU A 51 7.54 15.74 22.02
C GLU A 51 6.60 15.43 20.85
N LYS A 52 7.10 14.93 19.71
CA LYS A 52 6.22 14.46 18.62
C LYS A 52 6.16 12.95 18.58
N PHE A 53 5.01 12.40 18.25
CA PHE A 53 4.88 10.99 17.91
C PHE A 53 4.00 10.79 16.68
N ARG A 54 4.18 9.66 16.01
CA ARG A 54 3.30 9.17 14.96
C ARG A 54 3.14 7.67 15.09
N LEU A 55 1.99 7.16 14.65
CA LEU A 55 1.77 5.73 14.54
C LEU A 55 1.96 5.35 13.07
N ASN A 56 2.77 4.34 12.82
CA ASN A 56 2.96 3.80 11.48
C ASN A 56 2.39 2.40 11.42
N PHE A 57 2.05 1.98 10.22
CA PHE A 57 1.40 0.75 9.89
C PHE A 57 2.14 0.08 8.75
N GLU A 58 2.29 -1.23 8.87
CA GLU A 58 2.86 -2.10 7.87
C GLU A 58 2.04 -3.38 7.85
N ALA A 59 1.78 -3.88 6.64
CA ALA A 59 1.16 -5.16 6.41
C ALA A 59 2.07 -6.02 5.56
N TYR A 60 2.25 -7.25 5.98
CA TYR A 60 3.23 -8.17 5.42
C TYR A 60 2.61 -9.56 5.27
N ILE A 61 2.96 -10.26 4.21
CA ILE A 61 2.56 -11.65 4.00
C ILE A 61 3.73 -12.56 4.39
N PRO A 62 3.62 -13.32 5.50
CA PRO A 62 4.70 -14.18 5.97
C PRO A 62 5.08 -15.30 5.01
N GLU A 63 4.08 -15.84 4.31
CA GLU A 63 4.26 -16.96 3.38
C GLU A 63 5.27 -16.64 2.25
N PHE A 64 5.32 -15.37 1.81
CA PHE A 64 6.20 -14.92 0.71
C PHE A 64 7.32 -13.98 1.14
N ASN A 65 7.44 -13.72 2.44
CA ASN A 65 8.33 -12.71 2.98
C ASN A 65 8.19 -11.32 2.30
N GLU A 66 6.96 -10.91 2.01
CA GLU A 66 6.67 -9.73 1.19
C GLU A 66 5.91 -8.64 1.96
N LYS A 67 6.40 -7.40 1.87
CA LYS A 67 5.73 -6.22 2.41
C LYS A 67 4.72 -5.69 1.40
N VAL A 68 3.47 -5.58 1.83
CA VAL A 68 2.36 -5.27 0.93
C VAL A 68 1.91 -3.82 1.06
N TRP A 69 1.72 -3.33 2.30
CA TRP A 69 1.31 -1.95 2.57
C TRP A 69 2.17 -1.33 3.65
N GLU A 70 2.41 -0.03 3.53
CA GLU A 70 2.99 0.81 4.57
C GLU A 70 2.30 2.18 4.57
N ARG A 71 1.84 2.65 5.73
CA ARG A 71 1.18 3.96 5.90
C ARG A 71 1.48 4.56 7.27
N SER A 72 1.46 5.88 7.38
CA SER A 72 1.40 6.57 8.68
C SER A 72 -0.05 6.90 9.02
N PHE A 73 -0.45 6.68 10.28
CA PHE A 73 -1.73 7.09 10.83
C PHE A 73 -1.58 8.42 11.55
N ALA A 74 -2.12 9.49 10.97
CA ALA A 74 -2.31 10.73 11.69
C ALA A 74 -3.31 11.72 11.09
N GLU A 75 -3.91 11.43 9.93
CA GLU A 75 -4.88 12.37 9.34
C GLU A 75 -6.03 12.68 10.34
N ASN A 76 -6.23 13.97 10.57
CA ASN A 76 -7.23 14.63 11.41
C ASN A 76 -7.02 14.49 12.94
N PHE A 77 -5.80 14.65 13.45
CA PHE A 77 -5.55 14.78 14.90
C PHE A 77 -5.52 16.24 15.40
N ILE A 78 -5.88 16.49 16.66
CA ILE A 78 -5.76 17.81 17.31
C ILE A 78 -4.28 18.15 17.53
N GLY A 79 -3.71 19.07 16.74
CA GLY A 79 -2.28 19.36 16.75
C GLY A 79 -1.47 18.47 15.80
N GLU A 80 -2.12 17.98 14.74
CA GLU A 80 -1.47 17.39 13.58
C GLU A 80 -0.60 18.43 12.86
N GLU A 81 0.64 18.04 12.57
CA GLU A 81 1.51 18.73 11.63
C GLU A 81 1.73 17.88 10.36
N ASP A 82 2.27 18.51 9.32
CA ASP A 82 2.64 17.87 8.05
C ASP A 82 3.34 16.52 8.24
N GLY A 83 2.95 15.53 7.44
CA GLY A 83 3.53 14.19 7.50
C GLY A 83 3.03 13.33 8.66
N GLY A 84 1.95 13.76 9.31
CA GLY A 84 1.21 12.93 10.23
C GLY A 84 1.84 12.82 11.61
N TRP A 85 2.34 13.94 12.13
CA TRP A 85 2.90 13.99 13.47
C TRP A 85 1.90 14.57 14.46
N VAL A 86 1.83 13.95 15.64
CA VAL A 86 1.08 14.45 16.79
C VAL A 86 2.04 15.13 17.74
N VAL A 87 1.78 16.40 18.07
CA VAL A 87 2.57 17.17 19.04
C VAL A 87 2.01 17.01 20.45
N LEU A 88 2.86 16.55 21.37
CA LEU A 88 2.61 16.51 22.81
C LEU A 88 3.28 17.71 23.48
N THR A 89 2.51 18.43 24.28
CA THR A 89 2.96 19.50 25.16
C THR A 89 2.58 19.19 26.60
N SER A 90 3.01 20.03 27.55
CA SER A 90 2.58 19.94 28.96
C SER A 90 1.06 20.09 29.16
N SER A 91 0.35 20.68 28.20
CA SER A 91 -1.11 20.85 28.21
C SER A 91 -1.87 19.72 27.51
N THR A 92 -1.19 18.73 26.93
CA THR A 92 -1.88 17.64 26.23
C THR A 92 -2.57 16.72 27.22
N TYR A 93 -3.91 16.65 27.13
CA TYR A 93 -4.71 15.75 27.96
C TYR A 93 -4.76 14.35 27.35
N TYR A 94 -4.43 13.33 28.15
CA TYR A 94 -4.39 11.94 27.68
C TYR A 94 -5.77 11.38 27.29
N ALA A 95 -6.87 11.96 27.79
CA ALA A 95 -8.20 11.53 27.36
C ALA A 95 -8.47 11.91 25.91
N ASP A 96 -8.05 13.10 25.46
CA ASP A 96 -8.24 13.54 24.07
C ASP A 96 -7.53 12.59 23.09
N ILE A 97 -6.33 12.11 23.45
CA ILE A 97 -5.62 11.10 22.67
C ILE A 97 -6.35 9.76 22.72
N SER A 98 -6.90 9.38 23.87
CA SER A 98 -7.70 8.16 24.01
C SER A 98 -8.94 8.20 23.13
N ASP A 99 -9.66 9.32 23.11
CA ASP A 99 -10.88 9.51 22.33
C ASP A 99 -10.58 9.46 20.84
N TRP A 100 -9.52 10.14 20.39
CA TRP A 100 -9.07 10.05 19.00
C TRP A 100 -8.70 8.61 18.59
N LEU A 101 -7.97 7.88 19.43
CA LEU A 101 -7.63 6.48 19.15
C LEU A 101 -8.91 5.63 19.01
N ASN A 102 -9.86 5.80 19.93
CA ASN A 102 -11.09 4.99 19.98
C ASN A 102 -12.09 5.33 18.87
N GLN A 103 -12.10 6.56 18.37
CA GLN A 103 -12.98 6.98 17.27
C GLN A 103 -12.28 6.77 15.92
N LYS A 104 -11.20 7.51 15.65
CA LYS A 104 -10.59 7.60 14.32
C LYS A 104 -9.69 6.42 14.00
N LEU A 105 -8.76 6.09 14.89
CA LEU A 105 -7.81 5.00 14.60
C LEU A 105 -8.53 3.65 14.57
N LYS A 106 -9.50 3.43 15.45
CA LYS A 106 -10.30 2.21 15.47
C LYS A 106 -11.03 1.97 14.14
N GLU A 107 -11.72 2.99 13.62
CA GLU A 107 -12.41 2.91 12.32
C GLU A 107 -11.43 2.64 11.18
N LYS A 108 -10.30 3.36 11.13
CA LYS A 108 -9.26 3.14 10.12
C LYS A 108 -8.66 1.74 10.16
N LEU A 109 -8.39 1.22 11.36
CA LEU A 109 -7.91 -0.16 11.53
C LEU A 109 -8.98 -1.16 11.09
N ALA A 110 -10.26 -0.90 11.35
CA ALA A 110 -11.34 -1.78 10.91
C ALA A 110 -11.44 -1.83 9.38
N ASP A 111 -11.44 -0.68 8.69
CA ASP A 111 -11.45 -0.63 7.21
C ASP A 111 -10.22 -1.33 6.61
N ILE A 112 -9.03 -1.13 7.18
CA ILE A 112 -7.82 -1.83 6.72
C ILE A 112 -7.94 -3.34 6.90
N ILE A 113 -8.41 -3.79 8.07
CA ILE A 113 -8.59 -5.22 8.35
C ILE A 113 -9.64 -5.82 7.41
N GLU A 114 -10.75 -5.10 7.18
CA GLU A 114 -11.81 -5.50 6.27
C GLU A 114 -11.27 -5.65 4.84
N ARG A 115 -10.50 -4.69 4.33
CA ARG A 115 -9.88 -4.78 3.00
C ARG A 115 -8.89 -5.94 2.86
N MET A 116 -8.32 -6.42 3.96
CA MET A 116 -7.40 -7.57 3.96
C MET A 116 -8.09 -8.92 4.08
N GLN A 117 -9.41 -8.95 4.31
CA GLN A 117 -10.15 -10.19 4.28
C GLN A 117 -10.09 -10.79 2.88
N VAL A 118 -9.82 -12.09 2.80
CA VAL A 118 -9.69 -12.86 1.56
C VAL A 118 -10.90 -12.65 0.68
N ASN A 119 -12.12 -12.63 1.23
CA ASN A 119 -13.32 -12.40 0.42
C ASN A 119 -13.29 -11.05 -0.31
N ASN A 120 -12.87 -9.98 0.37
CA ASN A 120 -12.78 -8.65 -0.22
C ASN A 120 -11.63 -8.55 -1.23
N LEU A 121 -10.50 -9.21 -0.95
CA LEU A 121 -9.39 -9.31 -1.91
C LEU A 121 -9.79 -10.13 -3.14
N LEU A 122 -10.53 -11.23 -2.98
CA LEU A 122 -11.03 -12.04 -4.08
C LEU A 122 -12.06 -11.28 -4.95
N LEU A 123 -12.93 -10.48 -4.34
CA LEU A 123 -13.84 -9.60 -5.07
C LEU A 123 -13.08 -8.56 -5.90
N SER A 124 -11.98 -8.01 -5.37
CA SER A 124 -11.16 -7.04 -6.12
C SER A 124 -10.53 -7.61 -7.39
N PHE A 125 -10.28 -8.93 -7.43
CA PHE A 125 -9.88 -9.57 -8.68
C PHE A 125 -11.02 -9.51 -9.69
N GLU A 126 -12.26 -9.83 -9.31
CA GLU A 126 -13.40 -9.85 -10.25
C GLU A 126 -13.69 -8.48 -10.90
N ASP A 127 -13.43 -7.38 -10.19
CA ASP A 127 -13.69 -6.01 -10.67
C ASP A 127 -12.52 -5.36 -11.45
N SER A 128 -11.31 -5.92 -11.40
CA SER A 128 -10.13 -5.20 -11.88
C SER A 128 -9.79 -5.49 -13.35
N SER A 129 -9.75 -4.43 -14.15
CA SER A 129 -9.03 -4.37 -15.44
C SER A 129 -7.50 -4.31 -15.26
N PHE A 130 -7.02 -4.55 -14.05
CA PHE A 130 -5.64 -4.39 -13.62
C PHE A 130 -5.25 -5.56 -12.72
N PHE A 131 -4.34 -6.40 -13.20
CA PHE A 131 -3.77 -7.47 -12.39
C PHE A 131 -3.02 -6.87 -11.20
N ASP A 132 -3.63 -6.89 -10.02
CA ASP A 132 -2.93 -6.54 -8.80
C ASP A 132 -1.91 -7.64 -8.48
N GLU A 133 -0.64 -7.31 -8.73
CA GLU A 133 0.54 -8.15 -8.50
C GLU A 133 0.64 -8.73 -7.08
N ARG A 134 -0.08 -8.16 -6.11
CA ARG A 134 0.14 -8.40 -4.68
C ARG A 134 -0.48 -9.69 -4.15
N TYR A 135 -1.52 -10.24 -4.78
CA TYR A 135 -2.27 -11.37 -4.22
C TYR A 135 -2.65 -12.54 -5.15
N PRO A 136 -2.01 -12.81 -6.31
CA PRO A 136 -2.39 -13.96 -7.13
C PRO A 136 -2.38 -15.30 -6.39
N PHE A 137 -1.61 -15.42 -5.31
CA PHE A 137 -1.61 -16.61 -4.46
C PHE A 137 -2.95 -16.91 -3.78
N LEU A 138 -3.74 -15.88 -3.47
CA LEU A 138 -5.08 -16.05 -2.92
C LEU A 138 -6.02 -16.70 -3.95
N LEU A 139 -5.89 -16.32 -5.23
CA LEU A 139 -6.63 -16.98 -6.30
C LEU A 139 -6.25 -18.46 -6.42
N LYS A 140 -4.95 -18.80 -6.36
CA LYS A 140 -4.51 -20.19 -6.44
C LYS A 140 -5.04 -21.03 -5.26
N LYS A 141 -5.03 -20.46 -4.06
CA LYS A 141 -5.45 -21.12 -2.82
C LYS A 141 -6.96 -21.29 -2.69
N TYR A 142 -7.74 -20.24 -2.99
CA TYR A 142 -9.18 -20.19 -2.74
C TYR A 142 -10.05 -20.34 -3.99
N GLN A 143 -9.51 -20.03 -5.17
CA GLN A 143 -10.22 -20.16 -6.45
C GLN A 143 -9.37 -20.91 -7.50
N PRO A 144 -8.88 -22.14 -7.22
CA PRO A 144 -7.93 -22.85 -8.08
C PRO A 144 -8.44 -23.12 -9.50
N LYS A 145 -9.77 -23.17 -9.69
CA LYS A 145 -10.39 -23.31 -11.01
C LYS A 145 -10.31 -22.02 -11.85
N LYS A 146 -10.37 -20.86 -11.21
CA LYS A 146 -10.26 -19.55 -11.88
C LYS A 146 -8.81 -19.15 -12.11
N TYR A 147 -7.87 -19.66 -11.31
CA TYR A 147 -6.45 -19.30 -11.41
C TYR A 147 -5.84 -19.47 -12.81
N PRO A 148 -6.02 -20.60 -13.54
CA PRO A 148 -5.50 -20.73 -14.91
C PRO A 148 -6.13 -19.73 -15.87
N MET A 149 -7.41 -19.41 -15.71
CA MET A 149 -8.10 -18.43 -16.56
C MET A 149 -7.51 -17.02 -16.37
N TRP A 150 -7.20 -16.67 -15.13
CA TRP A 150 -6.54 -15.42 -14.77
C TRP A 150 -5.11 -15.33 -15.32
N LEU A 151 -4.34 -16.42 -15.21
CA LEU A 151 -3.00 -16.49 -15.79
C LEU A 151 -3.03 -16.30 -17.30
N GLU A 152 -3.97 -16.95 -17.99
CA GLU A 152 -4.12 -16.82 -19.44
C GLU A 152 -4.55 -15.40 -19.84
N ALA A 153 -5.49 -14.79 -19.11
CA ALA A 153 -5.89 -13.41 -19.34
C ALA A 153 -4.71 -12.43 -19.15
N ALA A 154 -3.84 -12.67 -18.17
CA ALA A 154 -2.64 -11.85 -17.96
C ALA A 154 -1.66 -11.98 -19.13
N LYS A 155 -1.45 -13.21 -19.63
CA LYS A 155 -0.61 -13.46 -20.81
C LYS A 155 -1.14 -12.77 -22.06
N GLN A 156 -2.45 -12.82 -22.28
CA GLN A 156 -3.08 -12.14 -23.41
C GLN A 156 -2.94 -10.61 -23.30
N GLU A 157 -3.11 -10.04 -22.11
CA GLU A 157 -2.89 -8.61 -21.89
C GLU A 157 -1.42 -8.22 -22.13
N LEU A 158 -0.46 -9.03 -21.68
CA LEU A 158 0.97 -8.78 -21.93
C LEU A 158 1.28 -8.74 -23.44
N GLU A 159 0.72 -9.68 -24.21
CA GLU A 159 0.85 -9.68 -25.67
C GLU A 159 0.23 -8.42 -26.29
N ASN A 160 -0.97 -8.02 -25.85
CA ASN A 160 -1.64 -6.81 -26.32
C ASN A 160 -0.83 -5.55 -26.02
N LEU A 161 -0.22 -5.46 -24.84
CA LEU A 161 0.65 -4.35 -24.45
C LEU A 161 1.89 -4.29 -25.35
N ARG A 162 2.55 -5.42 -25.60
CA ARG A 162 3.70 -5.52 -26.51
C ARG A 162 3.38 -5.07 -27.93
N LEU A 163 2.20 -5.44 -28.44
CA LEU A 163 1.72 -4.99 -29.74
C LEU A 163 1.49 -3.47 -29.78
N GLN A 164 0.88 -2.90 -28.74
CA GLN A 164 0.67 -1.45 -28.63
C GLN A 164 1.97 -0.67 -28.54
N ILE A 165 2.92 -1.13 -27.72
CA ILE A 165 4.26 -0.52 -27.58
C ILE A 165 4.96 -0.53 -28.94
N LYS A 166 4.97 -1.68 -29.63
CA LYS A 166 5.58 -1.79 -30.97
C LYS A 166 4.95 -0.84 -31.97
N ALA A 167 3.62 -0.73 -31.99
CA ALA A 167 2.91 0.18 -32.88
C ALA A 167 3.25 1.65 -32.61
N LEU A 168 3.31 2.06 -31.33
CA LEU A 168 3.68 3.42 -30.94
C LEU A 168 5.15 3.72 -31.23
N ALA A 169 6.06 2.77 -31.02
CA ALA A 169 7.46 2.91 -31.38
C ALA A 169 7.63 3.11 -32.90
N SER A 170 6.90 2.37 -33.73
CA SER A 170 6.89 2.61 -35.18
C SER A 170 6.36 4.01 -35.55
N GLN A 171 5.29 4.47 -34.91
CA GLN A 171 4.79 5.84 -35.10
C GLN A 171 5.82 6.89 -34.67
N GLN A 172 6.54 6.65 -33.58
CA GLN A 172 7.61 7.51 -33.08
C GLN A 172 8.73 7.66 -34.12
N GLU A 173 9.20 6.53 -34.69
CA GLU A 173 10.20 6.50 -35.76
C GLU A 173 9.73 7.28 -37.00
N GLU A 174 8.45 7.15 -37.38
CA GLU A 174 7.88 7.92 -38.47
C GLU A 174 7.86 9.43 -38.17
N GLN A 175 7.57 9.84 -36.94
CA GLN A 175 7.66 11.26 -36.54
C GLN A 175 9.10 11.78 -36.60
N TYR A 176 10.09 10.97 -36.22
CA TYR A 176 11.51 11.36 -36.29
C TYR A 176 12.01 11.60 -37.72
N LYS A 177 11.41 10.94 -38.73
CA LYS A 177 11.71 11.18 -40.15
C LYS A 177 11.17 12.53 -40.67
N ARG A 178 10.25 13.17 -39.96
CA ARG A 178 9.65 14.45 -40.36
C ARG A 178 10.57 15.63 -40.01
N GLU A 179 10.48 16.68 -40.80
CA GLU A 179 11.17 17.94 -40.54
C GLU A 179 10.85 18.50 -39.15
N LYS A 180 11.84 19.16 -38.55
CA LYS A 180 11.74 19.68 -37.19
C LYS A 180 10.72 20.82 -37.13
N SER A 181 9.66 20.60 -36.36
CA SER A 181 8.57 21.56 -36.14
C SER A 181 7.97 21.39 -34.75
N LEU A 182 7.27 22.42 -34.27
CA LEU A 182 6.57 22.36 -32.99
C LEU A 182 5.51 21.24 -32.95
N ASP A 183 4.77 21.04 -34.06
CA ASP A 183 3.77 19.96 -34.17
C ASP A 183 4.41 18.57 -34.03
N ARG A 184 5.56 18.34 -34.68
CA ARG A 184 6.32 17.09 -34.55
C ARG A 184 6.74 16.86 -33.10
N ASP A 185 7.31 17.88 -32.45
CA ASP A 185 7.84 17.76 -31.10
C ASP A 185 6.72 17.52 -30.07
N LEU A 186 5.54 18.14 -30.25
CA LEU A 186 4.34 17.87 -29.45
C LEU A 186 3.83 16.42 -29.63
N LYS A 187 3.78 15.93 -30.88
CA LYS A 187 3.38 14.53 -31.16
C LYS A 187 4.34 13.53 -30.54
N LEU A 188 5.65 13.74 -30.68
CA LEU A 188 6.68 12.91 -30.06
C LEU A 188 6.53 12.90 -28.54
N THR A 189 6.25 14.05 -27.92
CA THR A 189 6.00 14.13 -26.47
C THR A 189 4.80 13.28 -26.06
N GLY A 190 3.69 13.38 -26.79
CA GLY A 190 2.50 12.56 -26.53
C GLY A 190 2.75 11.05 -26.67
N ILE A 191 3.47 10.64 -27.72
CA ILE A 191 3.88 9.25 -27.93
C ILE A 191 4.76 8.76 -26.78
N ASN A 192 5.77 9.54 -26.37
CA ASN A 192 6.68 9.20 -25.27
C ASN A 192 5.92 8.99 -23.96
N MET A 193 4.97 9.86 -23.63
CA MET A 193 4.14 9.71 -22.43
C MET A 193 3.32 8.41 -22.46
N GLN A 194 2.78 8.04 -23.62
CA GLN A 194 2.04 6.79 -23.79
C GLN A 194 2.94 5.57 -23.67
N LEU A 195 4.12 5.60 -24.30
CA LEU A 195 5.11 4.52 -24.21
C LEU A 195 5.52 4.27 -22.77
N VAL A 196 5.93 5.30 -22.02
CA VAL A 196 6.30 5.17 -20.59
C VAL A 196 5.18 4.53 -19.78
N LYS A 197 3.92 4.90 -20.03
CA LYS A 197 2.77 4.32 -19.34
C LYS A 197 2.56 2.84 -19.70
N LEU A 198 2.75 2.47 -20.96
CA LEU A 198 2.58 1.09 -21.44
C LEU A 198 3.73 0.20 -21.00
N GLU A 199 4.97 0.65 -21.09
CA GLU A 199 6.16 -0.08 -20.62
C GLU A 199 6.06 -0.37 -19.12
N TRP A 200 5.62 0.60 -18.32
CA TRP A 200 5.37 0.38 -16.89
C TRP A 200 4.29 -0.69 -16.64
N ARG A 201 3.22 -0.71 -17.46
CA ARG A 201 2.18 -1.74 -17.37
C ARG A 201 2.69 -3.10 -17.82
N GLU A 202 3.53 -3.15 -18.84
CA GLU A 202 4.15 -4.38 -19.36
C GLU A 202 5.02 -5.02 -18.27
N GLU A 203 5.95 -4.27 -17.69
CA GLU A 203 6.85 -4.75 -16.63
C GLU A 203 6.06 -5.31 -15.44
N ARG A 204 5.00 -4.59 -15.04
CA ARG A 204 4.13 -5.03 -13.94
C ARG A 204 3.39 -6.33 -14.28
N THR A 205 2.81 -6.43 -15.47
CA THR A 205 2.07 -7.61 -15.91
C THR A 205 2.99 -8.83 -16.00
N GLU A 206 4.20 -8.64 -16.51
CA GLU A 206 5.22 -9.69 -16.57
C GLU A 206 5.66 -10.16 -15.17
N LYS A 207 5.83 -9.24 -14.21
CA LYS A 207 6.06 -9.60 -12.80
C LYS A 207 4.94 -10.45 -12.23
N VAL A 208 3.67 -10.12 -12.50
CA VAL A 208 2.52 -10.91 -12.04
C VAL A 208 2.55 -12.31 -12.63
N ILE A 209 2.75 -12.43 -13.94
CA ILE A 209 2.82 -13.73 -14.63
C ILE A 209 3.95 -14.57 -14.04
N ASN A 210 5.15 -14.01 -13.92
CA ASN A 210 6.30 -14.69 -13.33
C ASN A 210 6.01 -15.15 -11.90
N PHE A 211 5.39 -14.31 -11.08
CA PHE A 211 4.98 -14.70 -9.73
C PHE A 211 3.98 -15.86 -9.77
N MET A 212 2.96 -15.77 -10.62
CA MET A 212 1.92 -16.79 -10.75
C MET A 212 2.44 -18.14 -11.25
N GLU A 213 3.35 -18.15 -12.23
CA GLU A 213 3.91 -19.37 -12.79
C GLU A 213 4.84 -20.08 -11.80
N ASN A 214 5.61 -19.32 -11.04
CA ASN A 214 6.57 -19.84 -10.06
C ASN A 214 5.97 -20.04 -8.66
N LEU A 215 4.68 -19.74 -8.47
CA LEU A 215 4.03 -19.85 -7.18
C LEU A 215 3.93 -21.32 -6.76
N ILE A 216 4.72 -21.72 -5.77
CA ILE A 216 4.59 -23.03 -5.10
C ILE A 216 3.88 -22.77 -3.77
N LEU A 217 2.67 -23.30 -3.62
CA LEU A 217 1.98 -23.31 -2.34
C LEU A 217 2.42 -24.55 -1.56
N ALA A 218 2.79 -24.36 -0.30
CA ALA A 218 3.13 -25.44 0.62
C ALA A 218 1.88 -26.16 1.15
#